data_AF-V4M2V7-F1
#
_entry.id   AF-V4M2V7-F1
#
_cell.length_a   1.000
_cell.length_b   1.000
_cell.length_c   1.000
_cell.angle_alpha   90.00
_cell.angle_beta   90.00
_cell.angle_gamma   90.00
#
_symmetry.space_group_name_H-M   'P 1'
#
loop_
_entity.id
_entity.type
_entity.pdbx_description
1 polymer ?
#
loop_
_entity_poly.entity_id
_entity_poly.type
_entity_poly.pdbx_seq_one_letter_code
_entity_poly.pdbx_strand_id
1 'polypeptide(L)' 'MSLVWLEAALPLGIIGGMLCIMGNSQYYIHKAYHGRPKHIGHDEWDVAMERRDKKVVEKATAPSS' A
#
# COMPACT_ATOMS: atom_id res chain seq x y z
N MET A 1 -16.68 30.83 -26.38
CA MET A 1 -17.20 30.03 -25.24
C MET A 1 -16.99 28.53 -25.50
N SER A 2 -15.74 28.06 -25.65
CA SER A 2 -15.48 26.65 -26.03
C SER A 2 -15.15 25.74 -24.83
N LEU A 3 -14.71 26.31 -23.70
CA LEU A 3 -14.18 25.57 -22.54
C LEU A 3 -14.97 25.81 -21.24
N VAL A 4 -16.21 26.30 -21.33
CA VAL A 4 -17.05 26.58 -20.14
C VAL A 4 -17.30 25.30 -19.31
N TRP A 5 -17.33 24.12 -19.95
CA TRP A 5 -17.45 22.83 -19.27
C TRP A 5 -16.26 22.53 -18.34
N LEU A 6 -15.10 23.14 -18.59
CA LEU A 6 -13.88 22.93 -17.81
C LEU A 6 -13.99 23.57 -16.42
N GLU A 7 -14.79 24.63 -16.27
CA GLU A 7 -15.14 25.20 -14.97
C GLU A 7 -15.91 24.21 -14.09
N ALA A 8 -16.79 23.39 -14.69
CA ALA A 8 -17.52 22.34 -13.97
C ALA A 8 -16.66 21.07 -13.76
N ALA A 9 -15.72 20.78 -14.68
CA ALA A 9 -14.81 19.65 -14.55
C ALA A 9 -13.71 19.89 -13.50
N LEU A 10 -13.32 21.14 -13.23
CA LEU A 10 -12.27 21.48 -12.27
C LEU A 10 -12.58 21.00 -10.83
N PRO A 11 -13.76 21.27 -10.24
CA PRO A 11 -14.14 20.70 -8.95
C PRO A 11 -14.14 19.17 -8.94
N LEU A 12 -14.61 18.53 -10.01
CA LEU A 12 -14.60 17.07 -10.14
C LEU A 12 -13.18 16.52 -10.21
N GLY A 13 -12.27 17.21 -10.90
CA GLY A 13 -10.86 16.87 -10.97
C GLY A 13 -10.17 16.96 -9.60
N ILE A 14 -10.51 17.95 -8.79
CA ILE A 14 -10.00 18.06 -7.41
C ILE A 14 -10.47 16.87 -6.56
N ILE A 15 -11.76 16.51 -6.64
CA ILE A 15 -12.30 15.36 -5.92
C ILE A 15 -11.60 14.06 -6.37
N GLY A 16 -11.43 13.86 -7.68
CA GLY A 16 -10.70 12.72 -8.23
C GLY A 16 -9.23 12.68 -7.74
N GLY A 17 -8.57 13.84 -7.72
CA GLY A 17 -7.22 13.98 -7.18
C GLY A 17 -7.13 13.57 -5.71
N MET A 18 -8.09 13.99 -4.89
CA MET A 18 -8.14 13.62 -3.47
C MET A 18 -8.39 12.11 -3.27
N LEU A 19 -9.22 11.48 -4.10
CA LEU A 19 -9.40 10.02 -4.08
C LEU A 19 -8.10 9.28 -4.45
N CYS A 20 -7.37 9.78 -5.46
CA CYS A 20 -6.06 9.24 -5.82
C CYS A 20 -5.05 9.38 -4.67
N ILE A 21 -5.04 10.53 -3.98
CA ILE A 21 -4.18 10.74 -2.81
C ILE A 21 -4.54 9.75 -1.71
N MET A 22 -5.83 9.59 -1.37
CA MET A 22 -6.28 8.67 -0.34
C MET A 22 -5.77 7.24 -0.54
N GLY A 23 -5.92 6.69 -1.76
CA GLY A 23 -5.44 5.35 -2.08
C GLY A 23 -3.91 5.23 -2.05
N ASN A 24 -3.21 6.20 -2.65
CA ASN A 24 -1.74 6.17 -2.71
C ASN A 24 -1.10 6.38 -1.34
N SER A 25 -1.63 7.30 -0.52
CA SER A 25 -1.12 7.54 0.83
C SER A 25 -1.14 6.26 1.67
N GLN A 26 -2.27 5.53 1.66
CA GLN A 26 -2.36 4.25 2.37
C GLN A 26 -1.38 3.21 1.82
N TYR A 27 -1.24 3.12 0.50
CA TYR A 27 -0.29 2.21 -0.15
C TYR A 27 1.16 2.49 0.25
N TYR A 28 1.61 3.74 0.12
CA TYR A 28 3.00 4.12 0.41
C TYR A 28 3.33 3.99 1.89
N ILE A 29 2.40 4.36 2.78
CA ILE A 29 2.59 4.18 4.23
C ILE A 29 2.74 2.69 4.57
N HIS A 30 1.84 1.82 4.08
CA HIS A 30 1.95 0.38 4.34
C HIS A 30 3.27 -0.20 3.82
N LYS A 31 3.66 0.18 2.60
CA LYS A 31 4.90 -0.25 1.97
C LYS A 31 6.13 0.19 2.76
N ALA A 32 6.12 1.40 3.33
CA ALA A 32 7.21 1.90 4.16
C ALA A 32 7.35 1.11 5.48
N TYR A 33 6.24 0.79 6.16
CA TYR A 33 6.29 0.05 7.43
C TYR A 33 6.65 -1.43 7.29
N HIS A 34 6.16 -2.10 6.24
CA HIS A 34 6.33 -3.56 6.07
C HIS A 34 7.42 -3.93 5.04
N GLY A 35 8.02 -2.94 4.37
CA GLY A 35 8.98 -3.16 3.29
C GLY A 35 8.38 -3.70 1.99
N ARG A 36 7.08 -4.05 1.98
CA ARG A 36 6.37 -4.64 0.84
C ARG A 36 4.94 -4.11 0.70
N PRO A 37 4.37 -4.10 -0.52
CA PRO A 37 2.95 -3.79 -0.72
C PRO A 37 2.04 -4.71 0.10
N LYS A 38 0.86 -4.22 0.49
CA LYS A 38 -0.15 -5.04 1.18
C LYS A 38 -0.64 -6.17 0.28
N HIS A 39 -0.62 -7.40 0.78
CA HIS A 39 -1.21 -8.54 0.07
C HIS A 39 -2.73 -8.52 0.20
N ILE A 40 -3.45 -8.70 -0.91
CA ILE A 40 -4.91 -8.73 -0.95
C ILE A 40 -5.32 -10.20 -0.91
N GLY A 41 -6.29 -10.57 -0.06
CA GLY A 41 -6.70 -11.96 0.10
C GLY A 41 -5.76 -12.79 0.97
N HIS A 42 -5.07 -12.15 1.91
CA HIS A 42 -4.19 -12.79 2.88
C HIS A 42 -4.97 -13.75 3.78
N ASP A 43 -4.84 -15.05 3.52
CA ASP A 43 -5.55 -16.11 4.22
C ASP A 43 -4.73 -16.67 5.41
N GLU A 44 -5.30 -17.61 6.16
CA GLU A 44 -4.62 -18.18 7.33
C GLU A 44 -3.31 -18.90 6.97
N TRP A 45 -3.23 -19.46 5.75
CA TRP A 45 -2.02 -20.10 5.26
C TRP A 45 -0.89 -19.07 5.08
N ASP A 46 -1.19 -17.95 4.43
CA ASP A 46 -0.20 -16.89 4.22
C ASP A 46 0.26 -16.27 5.54
N VAL A 47 -0.63 -16.12 6.52
CA VAL A 47 -0.28 -15.67 7.88
C VAL A 47 0.69 -16.66 8.54
N ALA A 48 0.42 -17.96 8.43
CA ALA A 48 1.28 -18.99 8.99
C ALA A 48 2.66 -19.02 8.32
N MET A 49 2.70 -18.88 6.98
CA MET A 49 3.95 -18.81 6.21
C MET A 49 4.75 -17.56 6.54
N GLU A 50 4.13 -16.38 6.64
CA GLU A 50 4.84 -15.14 6.99
C GLU A 50 5.48 -15.22 8.39
N ARG A 51 4.77 -15.81 9.37
CA ARG A 51 5.32 -16.04 10.71
C ARG A 51 6.48 -17.04 10.70
N ARG A 52 6.39 -18.07 9.87
CA ARG A 52 7.47 -19.06 9.69
C ARG A 52 8.69 -18.38 9.08
N ASP A 53 8.52 -17.68 7.97
CA ASP A 53 9.63 -17.10 7.22
C ASP A 53 10.36 -16.04 8.04
N LYS A 54 9.62 -15.21 8.80
CA LYS A 54 10.23 -14.29 9.77
C LYS A 54 11.15 -15.00 10.77
N LYS A 55 10.70 -16.10 11.37
CA LYS A 55 11.50 -16.89 12.32
C LYS A 55 12.72 -17.56 11.66
N VAL A 56 12.57 -18.01 10.41
CA VAL A 56 13.68 -18.62 9.64
C VAL A 56 14.76 -17.58 9.37
N VAL A 57 14.38 -16.38 8.92
CA VAL A 57 15.31 -15.28 8.68
C VAL A 57 15.99 -14.87 9.98
N GLU A 58 15.24 -14.64 11.07
CA GLU A 58 15.81 -14.28 12.37
C GLU A 58 16.88 -15.28 12.83
N LYS A 59 16.62 -16.59 12.70
CA LYS A 59 17.59 -17.64 13.01
C LYS A 59 18.81 -17.64 12.10
N ALA A 60 18.62 -17.38 10.80
CA ALA A 60 19.71 -17.33 9.82
C ALA A 60 20.58 -16.08 9.99
N THR A 61 20.00 -14.98 10.46
CA THR A 61 20.71 -13.71 10.70
C THR A 61 21.26 -13.59 12.12
N ALA A 62 20.91 -14.51 13.02
CA ALA A 62 21.45 -14.53 14.37
C ALA A 62 22.97 -14.79 14.30
N PRO A 63 23.79 -14.00 14.99
CA PRO A 63 25.23 -14.19 14.95
C PRO A 63 25.58 -15.55 15.57
N SER A 64 26.31 -16.38 14.81
CA SER A 64 26.91 -17.61 15.33
C SER A 64 27.89 -17.22 16.46
N SER A 65 27.53 -17.54 17.70
CA SER A 65 28.46 -17.52 18.83
C SER A 65 29.31 -18.78 18.83
#